data_AF-A0A497KRU3-F1
#
_entry.id   AF-A0A497KRU3-F1
#
_cell.length_a   1.000
_cell.length_b   1.000
_cell.length_c   1.000
_cell.angle_alpha   90.00
_cell.angle_beta   90.00
_cell.angle_gamma   90.00
#
_symmetry.space_group_name_H-M   'P 1'
#
loop_
_entity.id
_entity.type
_entity.pdbx_description
1 polymer ?
#
loop_
_entity_poly.entity_id
_entity_poly.type
_entity_poly.pdbx_seq_one_letter_code
_entity_poly.pdbx_strand_id
1 'polypeptide(L)'
;YTSGVWYGKFLQTKFKNPLEIFKKILTSCFWEITEVEISPENNKLYIKVIAPNQSQANTELLLKFINGVMASLNYKTLKEESWKGIIHLELEKRKGLTELGLESM
;
A
#
# COMPACT_ATOMS: atom_id res chain seq x y z
N TYR A 1 3.17 -9.91 4.99
CA TYR A 1 2.60 -10.12 3.64
C TYR A 1 1.24 -10.81 3.70
N THR A 2 1.15 -12.09 4.07
CA THR A 2 -0.12 -12.85 4.08
C THR A 2 -1.24 -12.18 4.88
N SER A 3 -0.92 -11.65 6.07
CA SER A 3 -1.86 -10.86 6.88
C SER A 3 -2.37 -9.61 6.15
N GLY A 4 -1.50 -8.91 5.43
CA GLY A 4 -1.87 -7.77 4.58
C GLY A 4 -2.79 -8.17 3.44
N VAL A 5 -2.52 -9.29 2.76
CA VAL A 5 -3.39 -9.81 1.70
C VAL A 5 -4.79 -10.08 2.23
N TRP A 6 -4.89 -10.75 3.39
CA TRP A 6 -6.19 -10.98 4.02
C TRP A 6 -6.89 -9.68 4.38
N TYR A 7 -6.16 -8.72 4.97
CA TYR A 7 -6.73 -7.45 5.39
C TYR A 7 -7.22 -6.61 4.21
N GLY A 8 -6.48 -6.56 3.11
CA GLY A 8 -6.93 -5.81 1.94
C GLY A 8 -8.10 -6.48 1.20
N LYS A 9 -8.27 -7.81 1.28
CA LYS A 9 -9.53 -8.47 0.88
C LYS A 9 -10.69 -8.02 1.77
N PHE A 10 -10.49 -8.01 3.09
CA PHE A 10 -11.48 -7.50 4.04
C PHE A 10 -11.88 -6.05 3.72
N LEU A 11 -10.90 -5.17 3.42
CA LEU A 11 -11.17 -3.79 3.06
C LEU A 11 -12.03 -3.66 1.80
N GLN A 12 -11.73 -4.44 0.75
CA GLN A 12 -12.52 -4.45 -0.50
C GLN A 12 -13.95 -4.95 -0.29
N THR A 13 -14.13 -5.98 0.54
CA THR A 13 -15.45 -6.53 0.82
C THR A 13 -16.30 -5.57 1.66
N LYS A 14 -15.68 -4.87 2.62
CA LYS A 14 -16.42 -4.05 3.59
C LYS A 14 -16.64 -2.60 3.16
N PHE A 15 -15.72 -2.02 2.38
CA PHE A 15 -15.71 -0.58 2.12
C PHE A 15 -15.68 -0.26 0.63
N LYS A 16 -16.41 0.78 0.22
CA LYS A 16 -16.42 1.28 -1.17
C LYS A 16 -15.06 1.85 -1.60
N ASN A 17 -14.35 2.54 -0.69
CA ASN A 17 -13.07 3.19 -0.94
C ASN A 17 -11.95 2.55 -0.10
N PRO A 18 -11.51 1.32 -0.41
CA PRO A 18 -10.60 0.56 0.46
C PRO A 18 -9.25 1.26 0.68
N LEU A 19 -8.72 1.97 -0.33
CA LEU A 19 -7.45 2.69 -0.23
C LEU A 19 -7.52 3.88 0.73
N GLU A 20 -8.62 4.65 0.66
CA GLU A 20 -8.86 5.79 1.56
C GLU A 20 -9.01 5.32 3.01
N ILE A 21 -9.75 4.23 3.22
CA ILE A 21 -9.91 3.62 4.55
C ILE A 21 -8.57 3.09 5.05
N PHE A 22 -7.76 2.47 4.19
CA PHE A 22 -6.44 2.00 4.57
C PHE A 22 -5.53 3.15 5.04
N LYS A 23 -5.50 4.28 4.32
CA LYS A 23 -4.78 5.49 4.75
C LYS A 23 -5.21 5.94 6.13
N LYS A 24 -6.52 6.03 6.38
CA LYS A 24 -7.08 6.43 7.69
C LYS A 24 -6.64 5.47 8.79
N ILE A 25 -6.66 4.16 8.54
CA ILE A 25 -6.26 3.16 9.53
C ILE A 25 -4.77 3.25 9.85
N LEU A 26 -3.90 3.42 8.85
CA LEU A 26 -2.48 3.66 9.09
C LEU A 26 -2.26 4.93 9.92
N THR A 27 -3.04 5.98 9.68
CA THR A 27 -2.92 7.27 10.38
C THR A 27 -3.50 7.23 11.80
N SER A 28 -4.55 6.44 12.05
CA SER A 28 -5.32 6.50 13.31
C SER A 28 -5.06 5.34 14.27
N CYS A 29 -4.55 4.20 13.78
CA CYS A 29 -4.39 2.99 14.61
C CYS A 29 -2.95 2.69 15.01
N PHE A 30 -1.96 3.34 14.37
CA PHE A 30 -0.54 3.12 14.66
C PHE A 30 0.04 4.37 15.31
N TRP A 31 0.26 4.31 16.62
CA TRP A 31 0.70 5.47 17.40
C TRP A 31 2.13 5.91 17.05
N GLU A 32 2.94 5.00 16.53
CA GLU A 32 4.33 5.24 16.14
C GLU A 32 4.46 5.96 14.78
N ILE A 33 3.40 5.98 13.96
CA ILE A 33 3.39 6.61 12.64
C ILE A 33 3.05 8.08 12.78
N THR A 34 3.97 8.96 12.36
CA THR A 34 3.79 10.40 12.39
C THR A 34 3.31 10.97 11.05
N GLU A 35 3.52 10.24 9.96
CA GLU A 35 3.12 10.67 8.62
C GLU A 35 2.71 9.49 7.75
N VAL A 36 1.59 9.64 7.03
CA VAL A 36 1.15 8.72 5.97
C VAL A 36 0.72 9.55 4.75
N GLU A 37 1.42 9.37 3.65
CA GLU A 37 1.02 9.88 2.35
C GLU A 37 0.64 8.72 1.44
N ILE A 38 -0.49 8.88 0.75
CA ILE A 38 -0.89 8.01 -0.37
C ILE A 38 -1.34 8.97 -1.47
N SER A 39 -0.54 9.07 -2.52
CA SER A 39 -0.72 10.07 -3.58
C SER A 39 -0.71 9.40 -4.96
N PRO A 40 -1.78 9.54 -5.76
CA PRO A 40 -1.79 9.11 -7.15
C PRO A 40 -1.08 10.13 -8.03
N GLU A 41 -0.21 9.66 -8.93
CA GLU A 41 0.50 10.52 -9.89
C GLU A 41 0.81 9.72 -11.16
N ASN A 42 0.51 10.25 -12.35
CA ASN A 42 0.90 9.68 -13.65
C ASN A 42 0.66 8.16 -13.79
N ASN A 43 -0.55 7.70 -13.44
CA ASN A 43 -0.97 6.29 -13.46
C ASN A 43 -0.26 5.37 -12.44
N LYS A 44 0.53 5.97 -11.53
CA LYS A 44 1.19 5.34 -10.40
C LYS A 44 0.54 5.77 -9.10
N LEU A 45 0.89 5.04 -8.04
CA LEU A 45 0.53 5.35 -6.67
C LEU A 45 1.79 5.35 -5.83
N TYR A 46 1.99 6.44 -5.09
CA TYR A 46 3.08 6.58 -4.14
C TYR A 46 2.57 6.40 -2.72
N ILE A 47 3.30 5.64 -1.91
CA ILE A 47 3.02 5.51 -0.48
C ILE A 47 4.28 5.91 0.28
N LYS A 48 4.13 6.87 1.19
CA LYS A 48 5.17 7.27 2.14
C LYS A 48 4.66 7.04 3.56
N VAL A 49 5.46 6.40 4.39
CA VAL A 49 5.19 6.24 5.83
C VAL A 49 6.41 6.68 6.61
N ILE A 50 6.20 7.54 7.60
CA ILE A 50 7.23 8.01 8.54
C ILE A 50 6.83 7.64 9.96
N ALA A 51 7.69 6.90 10.65
CA ALA A 51 7.51 6.38 12.00
C ALA A 51 8.87 6.36 12.74
N PRO A 52 9.39 7.52 13.19
CA PRO A 52 10.79 7.67 13.60
C PRO A 52 11.23 6.76 14.76
N ASN A 53 10.30 6.40 15.63
CA ASN A 53 10.55 5.56 16.81
C ASN A 53 10.45 4.06 16.51
N GLN A 54 10.07 3.66 15.29
CA GLN A 54 9.91 2.27 14.90
C GLN A 54 11.28 1.59 14.69
N SER A 55 11.41 0.34 15.12
CA SER A 55 12.61 -0.46 14.86
C SER A 55 12.72 -0.83 13.37
N GLN A 56 13.92 -1.18 12.91
CA GLN A 56 14.12 -1.69 11.54
C GLN A 56 13.24 -2.93 11.27
N ALA A 57 13.25 -3.89 12.20
CA ALA A 57 12.45 -5.12 12.08
C ALA A 57 10.94 -4.83 11.98
N ASN A 58 10.43 -3.89 12.78
CA ASN A 58 9.03 -3.50 12.69
C ASN A 58 8.73 -2.73 11.40
N THR A 59 9.69 -1.94 10.88
CA THR A 59 9.54 -1.24 9.60
C THR A 59 9.40 -2.25 8.46
N GLU A 60 10.27 -3.26 8.41
CA GLU A 60 10.19 -4.35 7.42
C GLU A 60 8.90 -5.15 7.53
N LEU A 61 8.41 -5.38 8.77
CA LEU A 61 7.13 -6.04 8.99
C LEU A 61 5.96 -5.22 8.45
N LEU A 62 5.93 -3.92 8.73
CA LEU A 62 4.93 -2.99 8.23
C LEU A 62 4.97 -2.88 6.71
N LEU A 63 6.16 -2.79 6.11
CA LEU A 63 6.36 -2.81 4.67
C LEU A 63 5.78 -4.07 4.01
N LYS A 64 6.13 -5.25 4.55
CA LYS A 64 5.55 -6.52 4.08
C LYS A 64 4.04 -6.57 4.26
N PHE A 65 3.48 -5.92 5.28
CA PHE A 65 2.03 -5.82 5.47
C PHE A 65 1.39 -4.91 4.43
N ILE A 66 1.91 -3.70 4.22
CA ILE A 66 1.45 -2.75 3.21
C ILE A 66 1.48 -3.40 1.82
N ASN A 67 2.58 -4.01 1.41
CA ASN A 67 2.67 -4.73 0.13
C ASN A 67 1.59 -5.80 -0.03
N GLY A 68 1.29 -6.54 1.05
CA GLY A 68 0.21 -7.53 1.04
C GLY A 68 -1.17 -6.90 0.82
N VAL A 69 -1.46 -5.79 1.52
CA VAL A 69 -2.71 -5.03 1.34
C VAL A 69 -2.81 -4.56 -0.10
N MET A 70 -1.79 -3.87 -0.60
CA MET A 70 -1.77 -3.31 -1.94
C MET A 70 -1.87 -4.37 -3.04
N ALA A 71 -1.21 -5.51 -2.88
CA ALA A 71 -1.33 -6.64 -3.80
C ALA A 71 -2.78 -7.15 -3.91
N SER A 72 -3.51 -7.20 -2.79
CA SER A 72 -4.93 -7.60 -2.82
C SER A 72 -5.82 -6.53 -3.44
N LEU A 73 -5.47 -5.25 -3.32
CA LEU A 73 -6.15 -4.11 -3.96
C LEU A 73 -5.82 -3.98 -5.47
N ASN A 74 -5.23 -5.03 -6.06
CA ASN A 74 -4.83 -5.10 -7.46
C ASN A 74 -3.71 -4.11 -7.84
N TYR A 75 -2.82 -3.77 -6.91
CA TYR A 75 -1.59 -3.05 -7.19
C TYR A 75 -0.40 -4.01 -7.30
N LYS A 76 0.65 -3.56 -8.00
CA LYS A 76 1.95 -4.21 -8.06
C LYS A 76 3.00 -3.18 -7.63
N THR A 77 3.90 -3.59 -6.74
CA THR A 77 5.02 -2.76 -6.32
C THR A 77 6.04 -2.68 -7.45
N LEU A 78 6.38 -1.46 -7.86
CA LEU A 78 7.41 -1.15 -8.85
C LEU A 78 8.75 -0.89 -8.19
N LYS A 79 8.73 -0.13 -7.09
CA LYS A 79 9.91 0.24 -6.32
C LYS A 79 9.60 0.19 -4.83
N GLU A 80 10.57 -0.31 -4.08
CA GLU A 80 10.53 -0.41 -2.63
C GLU A 80 11.81 0.15 -2.05
N GLU A 81 11.68 1.17 -1.21
CA GLU A 81 12.78 1.73 -0.42
C GLU A 81 12.36 1.80 1.04
N SER A 82 13.22 1.32 1.93
CA SER A 82 12.96 1.41 3.37
C SER A 82 14.23 1.60 4.18
N TRP A 83 14.10 2.42 5.22
CA TRP A 83 15.08 2.60 6.29
C TRP A 83 14.34 2.57 7.62
N LYS A 84 15.05 2.53 8.74
CA LYS A 84 14.42 2.54 10.06
C LYS A 84 13.37 3.66 10.17
N GLY A 85 12.10 3.28 10.29
CA GLY A 85 10.97 4.21 10.42
C GLY A 85 10.58 4.94 9.13
N ILE A 86 11.10 4.55 7.96
CA ILE A 86 10.81 5.22 6.68
C ILE A 86 10.47 4.14 5.65
N ILE A 87 9.31 4.28 5.02
CA ILE A 87 8.89 3.45 3.88
C ILE A 87 8.53 4.37 2.74
N HIS A 88 9.07 4.11 1.56
CA HIS A 88 8.66 4.71 0.29
C HIS A 88 8.36 3.60 -0.71
N LEU A 89 7.15 3.61 -1.26
CA LEU A 89 6.71 2.68 -2.29
C LEU A 89 6.25 3.43 -3.52
N GLU A 90 6.62 2.90 -4.67
CA GLU A 90 6.00 3.21 -5.96
C GLU A 90 5.23 1.98 -6.42
N LEU A 91 3.96 2.17 -6.78
CA LEU A 91 3.09 1.09 -7.22
C LEU A 91 2.37 1.44 -8.52
N GLU A 92 2.04 0.42 -9.30
CA GLU A 92 1.14 0.53 -10.44
C GLU A 92 -0.14 -0.28 -10.18
N LYS A 93 -1.28 0.21 -10.68
CA LYS A 93 -2.48 -0.62 -10.72
C LYS A 93 -2.29 -1.66 -11.82
N ARG A 94 -2.54 -2.93 -11.54
CA ARG A 94 -2.46 -3.97 -12.57
C ARG A 94 -3.57 -3.72 -13.57
N LYS A 95 -3.23 -3.54 -14.85
CA LYS A 95 -4.21 -3.53 -15.93
C LYS A 95 -5.01 -4.83 -15.88
N GLY A 96 -6.34 -4.72 -15.97
CA GLY A 96 -7.18 -5.89 -16.12
C GLY A 96 -6.89 -6.57 -17.46
N LEU A 97 -7.10 -7.89 -17.56
CA LEU A 97 -7.01 -8.63 -18.84
C LEU A 97 -7.88 -8.00 -19.95
N THR A 98 -8.90 -7.22 -19.58
CA THR A 98 -9.80 -6.48 -20.49
C THR A 98 -9.19 -5.24 -21.15
N GLU A 99 -8.18 -4.59 -20.57
CA GLU A 99 -7.55 -3.40 -21.17
C GLU A 99 -6.45 -3.77 -22.17
N LEU A 100 -5.78 -4.91 -21.96
CA LEU A 100 -4.75 -5.43 -22.86
C LEU A 100 -5.32 -5.91 -24.21
N GLY A 101 -6.59 -6.31 -24.27
CA GLY A 101 -7.26 -6.73 -25.50
C GLY A 101 -7.73 -5.57 -26.39
N LEU A 102 -7.86 -4.37 -25.84
CA LEU A 102 -8.29 -3.17 -26.57
C LEU A 102 -7.12 -2.35 -27.10
N GLU A 103 -5.92 -2.46 -26.50
CA GLU A 103 -4.69 -1.84 -27.00
C GLU A 103 -4.05 -2.65 -28.16
N SER A 104 -4.57 -3.85 -28.46
CA SER A 104 -4.09 -4.74 -29.53
C SER A 104 -5.03 -4.85 -30.75
N MET A 105 -6.08 -4.02 -30.82
CA MET A 105 -7.01 -3.89 -31.95
C MET A 105 -6.93 -2.51 -32.57
#